data_AF-V6LP93-F1
#
_entry.id   AF-V6LP93-F1
#
_cell.length_a   1.000
_cell.length_b   1.000
_cell.length_c   1.000
_cell.angle_alpha   90.00
_cell.angle_beta   90.00
_cell.angle_gamma   90.00
#
_symmetry.space_group_name_H-M   'P 1'
#
loop_
_entity.id
_entity.type
_entity.pdbx_description
1 polymer ?
#
loop_
_entity_poly.entity_id
_entity_poly.type
_entity_poly.pdbx_seq_one_letter_code
_entity_poly.pdbx_strand_id
1 'polypeptide(L)'
;MSINQTGEVNCSDPVTEGKACVSGVEVPCGSEQQITTCKCQTALNCLECNSEDPTKCKLSMKVFKFEYGLCTICEDGYDSLGDFCFAYQANSGRNLSGGAVAGIVIAVLVVYAQFEVAMYITSSRRPRSEKYFHFSHQYLLLQYGYI
;
A
#
# COMPACT_ATOMS: atom_id res chain seq x y z
N MET A 1 -13.09 -13.45 -11.56
CA MET A 1 -11.83 -12.79 -11.10
C MET A 1 -12.11 -12.21 -9.71
N SER A 2 -11.76 -12.96 -8.65
CA SER A 2 -12.04 -12.60 -7.25
C SER A 2 -10.88 -11.79 -6.68
N ILE A 3 -11.22 -10.68 -6.00
CA ILE A 3 -10.28 -9.98 -5.12
C ILE A 3 -10.31 -10.71 -3.78
N ASN A 4 -9.35 -11.59 -3.56
CA ASN A 4 -9.25 -12.43 -2.37
C ASN A 4 -8.86 -11.60 -1.12
N GLN A 5 -9.71 -10.64 -0.74
CA GLN A 5 -9.66 -9.99 0.56
C GLN A 5 -10.30 -10.95 1.57
N THR A 6 -9.61 -11.13 2.70
CA THR A 6 -9.94 -12.09 3.76
C THR A 6 -11.42 -12.02 4.16
N GLY A 7 -12.25 -12.93 3.62
CA GLY A 7 -13.70 -13.00 3.91
C GLY A 7 -14.65 -13.09 2.71
N GLU A 8 -14.18 -12.92 1.47
CA GLU A 8 -15.07 -12.98 0.30
C GLU A 8 -15.39 -14.44 -0.10
N VAL A 9 -16.68 -14.80 -0.14
CA VAL A 9 -17.14 -16.10 -0.62
C VAL A 9 -16.83 -16.17 -2.12
N ASN A 10 -15.89 -17.04 -2.50
CA ASN A 10 -15.58 -17.29 -3.90
C ASN A 10 -16.86 -17.66 -4.65
N CYS A 11 -17.22 -16.88 -5.67
CA CYS A 11 -18.15 -17.38 -6.67
C CYS A 11 -17.52 -18.58 -7.38
N SER A 12 -18.30 -19.63 -7.59
CA SER A 12 -17.86 -20.71 -8.48
C SER A 12 -17.68 -20.15 -9.88
N ASP A 13 -16.44 -20.09 -10.35
CA ASP A 13 -16.12 -19.67 -11.71
C ASP A 13 -16.70 -20.67 -12.75
N PRO A 14 -17.06 -20.20 -13.97
CA PRO A 14 -17.00 -18.81 -14.45
C PRO A 14 -18.32 -18.05 -14.25
N VAL A 15 -18.23 -16.80 -13.80
CA VAL A 15 -19.38 -15.87 -13.77
C VAL A 15 -19.90 -15.61 -15.19
N THR A 16 -21.20 -15.75 -15.39
CA THR A 16 -21.87 -15.56 -16.69
C THR A 16 -21.80 -14.09 -17.14
N GLU A 17 -21.69 -13.84 -18.45
CA GLU A 17 -21.79 -12.48 -19.02
C GLU A 17 -23.06 -11.76 -18.53
N GLY A 18 -22.91 -10.47 -18.20
CA GLY A 18 -23.99 -9.65 -17.64
C GLY A 18 -24.36 -9.99 -16.18
N LYS A 19 -23.56 -10.79 -15.50
CA LYS A 19 -23.70 -11.07 -14.06
C LYS A 19 -22.47 -10.67 -13.25
N ALA A 20 -22.72 -10.50 -11.96
CA ALA A 20 -21.71 -10.18 -10.97
C ALA A 20 -21.80 -11.13 -9.78
N CYS A 21 -20.70 -11.23 -9.04
CA CYS A 21 -20.61 -12.05 -7.85
C CYS A 21 -20.99 -11.24 -6.61
N VAL A 22 -22.05 -11.64 -5.90
CA VAL A 22 -22.39 -11.02 -4.61
C VAL A 22 -22.56 -12.11 -3.57
N SER A 23 -21.68 -12.11 -2.56
CA SER A 23 -21.69 -13.09 -1.48
C SER A 23 -21.68 -14.56 -1.97
N GLY A 24 -20.94 -14.84 -3.05
CA GLY A 24 -20.84 -16.18 -3.63
C GLY A 24 -21.99 -16.58 -4.57
N VAL A 25 -22.96 -15.70 -4.80
CA VAL A 25 -24.10 -15.93 -5.70
C VAL A 25 -24.00 -15.03 -6.93
N GLU A 26 -24.27 -15.60 -8.11
CA GLU A 26 -24.42 -14.80 -9.32
C GLU A 26 -25.71 -13.99 -9.28
N VAL A 27 -25.58 -12.67 -9.38
CA VAL A 27 -26.70 -11.73 -9.49
C VAL A 27 -26.61 -10.97 -10.80
N PRO A 28 -27.74 -10.55 -11.40
CA PRO A 28 -27.71 -9.65 -12.56
C PRO A 28 -26.99 -8.35 -12.20
N CYS A 29 -26.21 -7.83 -13.14
CA CYS A 29 -25.46 -6.59 -12.95
C CYS A 29 -26.38 -5.37 -12.77
N GLY A 30 -25.87 -4.34 -12.10
CA GLY A 30 -26.61 -3.11 -11.81
C GLY A 30 -27.26 -3.06 -10.42
N SER A 31 -27.00 -4.05 -9.56
CA SER A 31 -27.45 -4.02 -8.17
C SER A 31 -26.56 -3.13 -7.29
N GLU A 32 -27.14 -2.32 -6.40
CA GLU A 32 -26.39 -1.43 -5.49
C GLU A 32 -25.49 -2.17 -4.49
N GLN A 33 -25.81 -3.43 -4.20
CA GLN A 33 -25.07 -4.29 -3.26
C GLN A 33 -23.89 -5.02 -3.92
N GLN A 34 -23.64 -4.75 -5.20
CA GLN A 34 -22.58 -5.37 -5.97
C GLN A 34 -21.21 -4.79 -5.60
N ILE A 35 -20.35 -5.64 -5.03
CA ILE A 35 -18.98 -5.27 -4.64
C ILE A 35 -17.97 -5.71 -5.71
N THR A 36 -18.27 -6.76 -6.47
CA THR A 36 -17.40 -7.24 -7.57
C THR A 36 -17.80 -6.63 -8.91
N THR A 37 -16.83 -6.43 -9.81
CA THR A 37 -17.11 -5.97 -11.17
C THR A 37 -18.05 -6.92 -11.93
N CYS A 38 -18.93 -6.34 -12.76
CA CYS A 38 -19.76 -7.06 -13.70
C CYS A 38 -18.92 -7.73 -14.77
N LYS A 39 -19.25 -8.96 -15.15
CA LYS A 39 -18.61 -9.62 -16.28
C LYS A 39 -19.16 -9.08 -17.60
N CYS A 40 -18.40 -8.20 -18.23
CA CYS A 40 -18.67 -7.64 -19.56
C CYS A 40 -17.48 -7.93 -20.48
N GLN A 41 -17.61 -8.79 -21.48
CA GLN A 41 -16.58 -9.19 -22.47
C GLN A 41 -15.14 -8.72 -22.15
N THR A 42 -14.79 -7.52 -22.64
CA THR A 42 -13.48 -6.87 -22.46
C THR A 42 -13.51 -5.65 -21.55
N ALA A 43 -14.69 -5.18 -21.14
CA ALA A 43 -14.83 -4.01 -20.29
C ALA A 43 -14.57 -4.37 -18.82
N LEU A 44 -13.80 -3.54 -18.13
CA LEU A 44 -13.36 -3.74 -16.76
C LEU A 44 -14.05 -2.74 -15.83
N ASN A 45 -14.21 -3.12 -14.56
CA ASN A 45 -14.74 -2.26 -13.49
C ASN A 45 -16.16 -1.71 -13.75
N CYS A 46 -16.93 -2.38 -14.62
CA CYS A 46 -18.32 -2.03 -14.88
C CYS A 46 -19.21 -2.43 -13.70
N LEU A 47 -20.16 -1.57 -13.35
CA LEU A 47 -21.31 -1.93 -12.53
C LEU A 47 -22.40 -2.58 -13.39
N GLU A 48 -22.61 -2.06 -14.60
CA GLU A 48 -23.58 -2.55 -15.57
C GLU A 48 -22.95 -2.53 -16.97
N CYS A 49 -23.12 -3.61 -17.75
CA CYS A 49 -22.69 -3.65 -19.15
C CYS A 49 -23.61 -2.81 -20.03
N ASN A 50 -23.10 -2.27 -21.13
CA ASN A 50 -23.95 -1.68 -22.15
C ASN A 50 -24.59 -2.77 -23.03
N SER A 51 -25.91 -2.72 -23.18
CA SER A 51 -26.68 -3.66 -24.00
C SER A 51 -26.42 -3.53 -25.50
N GLU A 52 -26.00 -2.34 -25.96
CA GLU A 52 -25.70 -2.06 -27.37
C GLU A 52 -24.26 -2.45 -27.73
N ASP A 53 -23.31 -2.16 -26.83
CA ASP A 53 -21.89 -2.45 -26.98
C ASP A 53 -21.35 -3.17 -25.72
N PRO A 54 -21.27 -4.52 -25.71
CA PRO A 54 -20.80 -5.27 -24.54
C PRO A 54 -19.31 -5.07 -24.21
N THR A 55 -18.57 -4.38 -25.08
CA THR A 55 -17.18 -3.93 -24.87
C THR A 55 -17.10 -2.63 -24.06
N LYS A 56 -18.23 -2.04 -23.69
CA LYS A 56 -18.34 -0.82 -22.89
C LYS A 56 -19.20 -1.05 -21.66
N CYS A 57 -18.90 -0.32 -20.60
CA CYS A 57 -19.76 -0.20 -19.44
C CYS A 57 -20.89 0.79 -19.76
N LYS A 58 -22.08 0.54 -19.21
CA LYS A 58 -23.17 1.51 -19.13
C LYS A 58 -23.02 2.38 -17.89
N LEU A 59 -22.59 1.77 -16.78
CA LEU A 59 -22.33 2.44 -15.51
C LEU A 59 -21.02 1.93 -14.91
N SER A 60 -20.21 2.85 -14.37
CA SER A 60 -19.01 2.53 -13.59
C SER A 60 -19.35 2.14 -12.16
N MET A 61 -18.47 1.35 -11.53
CA MET A 61 -18.46 1.28 -10.07
C MET A 61 -18.10 2.63 -9.46
N LYS A 62 -18.63 2.92 -8.27
CA LYS A 62 -18.55 4.23 -7.56
C LYS A 62 -17.13 4.77 -7.30
N VAL A 63 -16.10 3.95 -7.45
CA VAL A 63 -14.69 4.36 -7.22
C VAL A 63 -13.93 4.66 -8.53
N PHE A 64 -14.60 4.53 -9.68
CA PHE A 64 -14.03 4.75 -11.00
C PHE A 64 -14.80 5.83 -11.78
N LYS A 65 -14.06 6.68 -12.48
CA LYS A 65 -14.62 7.64 -13.43
C LYS A 65 -15.18 6.92 -14.65
N PHE A 66 -16.38 7.34 -15.06
CA PHE A 66 -16.97 6.94 -16.32
C PHE A 66 -16.49 7.86 -17.44
N GLU A 67 -15.62 7.37 -18.31
CA GLU A 67 -15.17 8.11 -19.50
C GLU A 67 -15.33 7.25 -20.75
N TYR A 68 -16.11 7.75 -21.72
CA TYR A 68 -16.31 7.11 -23.03
C TYR A 68 -16.78 5.64 -22.97
N GLY A 69 -17.48 5.23 -21.90
CA GLY A 69 -17.90 3.84 -21.71
C GLY A 69 -16.85 2.93 -21.05
N LEU A 70 -15.77 3.50 -20.52
CA LEU A 70 -14.70 2.79 -19.83
C LEU A 70 -14.56 3.29 -18.38
N CYS A 71 -14.14 2.38 -17.50
CA CYS A 71 -14.01 2.59 -16.05
C CYS A 71 -12.57 2.28 -15.60
N THR A 72 -11.58 2.83 -16.28
CA THR A 72 -10.15 2.55 -16.03
C THR A 72 -9.47 3.60 -15.16
N ILE A 73 -10.07 4.78 -15.03
CA ILE A 73 -9.52 5.90 -14.27
C ILE A 73 -10.22 5.97 -12.91
N CYS A 74 -9.47 6.20 -11.84
CA CYS A 74 -10.03 6.39 -10.51
C CYS A 74 -10.77 7.72 -10.38
N GLU A 75 -11.78 7.76 -9.52
CA GLU A 75 -12.48 9.01 -9.19
C GLU A 75 -11.59 10.01 -8.43
N ASP A 76 -11.95 11.30 -8.45
CA ASP A 76 -11.17 12.33 -7.76
C ASP A 76 -11.07 12.02 -6.25
N GLY A 77 -9.86 12.03 -5.72
CA GLY A 77 -9.57 11.63 -4.33
C GLY A 77 -9.23 10.15 -4.15
N TYR A 78 -9.18 9.37 -5.23
CA TYR A 78 -8.70 8.00 -5.25
C TYR A 78 -7.44 7.88 -6.09
N ASP A 79 -6.44 7.15 -5.58
CA ASP A 79 -5.21 6.82 -6.31
C ASP A 79 -5.29 5.40 -6.87
N SER A 80 -4.72 5.21 -8.06
CA SER A 80 -4.61 3.89 -8.69
C SER A 80 -3.41 3.12 -8.13
N LEU A 81 -3.67 1.89 -7.70
CA LEU A 81 -2.66 0.90 -7.37
C LEU A 81 -2.94 -0.36 -8.18
N GLY A 82 -2.33 -0.41 -9.37
CA GLY A 82 -2.63 -1.43 -10.37
C GLY A 82 -4.06 -1.27 -10.91
N ASP A 83 -4.84 -2.35 -10.85
CA ASP A 83 -6.23 -2.39 -11.34
C ASP A 83 -7.27 -1.92 -10.29
N PHE A 84 -6.81 -1.45 -9.12
CA PHE A 84 -7.66 -1.05 -8.00
C PHE A 84 -7.51 0.44 -7.70
N CYS A 85 -8.62 1.06 -7.31
CA CYS A 85 -8.68 2.45 -6.85
C CYS A 85 -8.86 2.49 -5.33
N PHE A 86 -7.95 3.18 -4.64
CA PHE A 86 -7.98 3.34 -3.19
C PHE A 86 -8.22 4.80 -2.84
N ALA A 87 -9.09 5.06 -1.86
CA ALA A 87 -9.27 6.41 -1.35
C ALA A 87 -7.93 6.87 -0.76
N TYR A 88 -7.29 7.85 -1.40
CA TYR A 88 -6.08 8.42 -0.86
C TYR A 88 -6.49 9.30 0.31
N GLN A 89 -6.28 8.84 1.53
CA GLN A 89 -6.31 9.74 2.69
C GLN A 89 -5.07 10.64 2.62
N ALA A 90 -5.17 11.72 1.84
CA ALA A 90 -4.21 12.83 1.86
C ALA A 90 -4.07 13.47 3.26
N ASN A 91 -4.90 13.07 4.22
CA ASN A 91 -4.89 13.53 5.61
C ASN A 91 -5.17 12.40 6.60
N SER A 92 -4.51 11.26 6.51
CA SER A 92 -4.17 10.59 7.78
C SER A 92 -3.07 11.44 8.41
N GLY A 93 -3.44 12.30 9.37
CA GLY A 93 -2.54 13.23 10.05
C GLY A 93 -1.35 12.52 10.69
N ARG A 94 -0.35 12.19 9.87
CA ARG A 94 0.99 11.76 10.28
C ARG A 94 1.85 12.97 10.61
N ASN A 95 1.23 13.98 11.22
CA ASN A 95 1.96 14.98 11.97
C ASN A 95 2.36 14.29 13.27
N LEU A 96 3.51 13.61 13.26
CA LEU A 96 4.16 13.19 14.49
C LEU A 96 4.25 14.44 15.37
N SER A 97 3.65 14.39 16.56
CA SER A 97 3.75 15.47 17.53
C SER A 97 5.21 15.88 17.64
N GLY A 98 5.52 17.19 17.64
CA GLY A 98 6.90 17.68 17.74
C GLY A 98 7.67 17.05 18.93
N GLY A 99 6.95 16.62 19.97
CA GLY A 99 7.51 15.86 21.09
C GLY A 99 8.02 14.46 20.73
N ALA A 100 7.39 13.76 19.78
CA ALA A 100 7.85 12.45 19.31
C ALA A 100 9.17 12.57 18.53
N VAL A 101 9.29 13.60 17.68
CA VAL A 101 10.53 13.88 16.94
C VAL A 101 11.65 14.28 17.89
N ALA A 102 11.38 15.17 18.86
CA ALA A 102 12.37 15.54 19.88
C ALA A 102 12.83 14.33 20.72
N GLY A 103 11.91 13.43 21.07
CA GLY A 103 12.22 12.22 21.84
C GLY A 103 13.18 11.26 21.11
N ILE A 104 13.00 11.05 19.81
CA ILE A 104 13.89 10.20 19.00
C ILE A 104 15.30 10.79 18.96
N VAL A 105 15.42 12.11 18.77
CA VAL A 105 16.73 12.79 18.72
C VAL A 105 17.48 12.64 20.05
N ILE A 106 16.79 12.84 21.18
CA ILE A 106 17.41 12.70 22.51
C ILE A 106 17.86 11.25 22.75
N ALA A 107 17.04 10.26 22.39
CA ALA A 107 17.39 8.84 22.55
C ALA A 107 18.66 8.47 21.77
N VAL A 108 18.78 8.94 20.52
CA VAL A 108 19.96 8.70 19.70
C VAL A 108 21.21 9.35 20.32
N LEU A 109 21.13 10.61 20.77
CA LEU A 109 22.25 11.31 21.40
C LEU A 109 22.74 10.60 22.67
N VAL A 110 21.83 10.05 23.48
CA VAL A 110 22.21 9.27 24.67
C VAL A 110 22.96 8.00 24.27
N VAL A 111 22.50 7.28 23.26
CA VAL A 111 23.19 6.06 22.77
C VAL A 111 24.59 6.39 22.26
N TYR A 112 24.74 7.47 21.49
CA TYR A 112 26.06 7.93 21.03
C TYR A 112 26.99 8.29 22.19
N ALA A 113 26.51 9.04 23.19
CA ALA A 113 27.32 9.42 24.34
C ALA A 113 27.79 8.19 25.15
N GLN A 114 26.91 7.21 25.36
CA GLN A 114 27.27 5.96 26.05
C GLN A 114 28.30 5.16 25.27
N PHE A 115 28.18 5.14 23.95
CA PHE A 115 29.10 4.45 23.07
C PHE A 115 30.50 5.09 23.07
N GLU A 116 30.60 6.43 23.03
CA GLU A 116 31.87 7.16 23.12
C GLU A 116 32.57 6.92 24.47
N VAL A 117 31.82 6.96 25.58
CA VAL A 117 32.36 6.69 26.92
C VAL A 117 32.87 5.25 27.03
N ALA A 118 32.12 4.28 26.50
CA ALA A 118 32.54 2.88 26.47
C ALA A 118 33.81 2.66 25.62
N MET A 119 33.90 3.33 24.47
CA MET A 119 35.10 3.28 23.61
C MET A 119 36.31 3.92 24.30
N TYR A 120 36.13 5.05 24.99
CA TYR A 120 37.19 5.71 25.74
C TYR A 120 37.73 4.82 26.89
N ILE A 121 36.84 4.20 27.67
CA ILE A 121 37.22 3.31 28.77
C ILE A 121 37.91 2.05 28.26
N THR A 122 37.43 1.45 27.17
CA THR A 122 38.08 0.27 26.58
C THR A 122 39.43 0.61 25.96
N SER A 123 39.57 1.80 25.35
CA SER A 123 40.85 2.30 24.84
C SER A 123 41.87 2.56 25.95
N SER A 124 41.47 3.11 27.11
CA SER A 124 42.42 3.39 28.20
C SER A 124 42.96 2.11 28.86
N ARG A 125 42.24 0.99 28.78
CA ARG A 125 42.65 -0.31 29.33
C ARG A 125 43.42 -1.21 28.37
N ARG A 126 43.45 -0.93 27.05
CA ARG A 126 44.18 -1.76 26.07
C ARG A 126 45.61 -1.26 25.79
N PRO A 127 46.59 -2.16 25.58
CA PRO A 127 47.94 -1.80 25.11
C PRO A 127 47.92 -1.20 23.70
N ARG A 128 48.90 -0.33 23.41
CA ARG A 128 48.92 0.67 22.31
C ARG A 128 48.77 0.11 20.88
N SER A 129 49.02 -1.18 20.64
CA SER A 129 49.00 -1.80 19.30
C SER A 129 47.62 -2.16 18.76
N GLU A 130 46.59 -2.27 19.60
CA GLU A 130 45.26 -2.77 19.19
C GLU A 130 44.22 -1.66 18.96
N LYS A 131 44.56 -0.41 19.30
CA LYS A 131 43.63 0.74 19.29
C LYS A 131 43.25 1.22 17.88
N TYR A 132 44.16 1.09 16.91
CA TYR A 132 43.97 1.59 15.55
C TYR A 132 43.10 0.69 14.67
N PHE A 133 43.11 -0.63 14.91
CA PHE A 133 42.40 -1.60 14.07
C PHE A 133 40.87 -1.54 14.27
N HIS A 134 40.41 -1.34 15.51
CA HIS A 134 38.98 -1.27 15.81
C HIS A 134 38.32 0.07 15.42
N PHE A 135 39.04 1.18 15.55
CA PHE A 135 38.48 2.50 15.22
C PHE A 135 38.17 2.63 13.72
N SER A 136 39.01 2.07 12.83
CA SER A 136 38.74 2.03 11.39
C SER A 136 37.57 1.12 11.03
N HIS A 137 37.44 -0.06 11.64
CA HIS A 137 36.41 -1.03 11.28
C HIS A 137 35.00 -0.59 11.75
N GLN A 138 34.92 0.13 12.87
CA GLN A 138 33.65 0.61 13.43
C GLN A 138 33.12 1.86 12.73
N TYR A 139 34.01 2.75 12.24
CA TYR A 139 33.64 3.87 11.39
C TYR A 139 33.17 3.42 9.99
N LEU A 140 33.80 2.40 9.41
CA LEU A 140 33.40 1.83 8.13
C LEU A 140 32.00 1.20 8.18
N LEU A 141 31.65 0.50 9.25
CA LEU A 141 30.31 -0.09 9.41
C LEU A 141 29.21 0.98 9.62
N LEU A 142 29.54 2.10 10.29
CA LEU A 142 28.59 3.21 10.45
C LEU A 142 28.37 3.99 9.15
N GLN A 143 29.38 4.14 8.29
CA GLN A 143 29.20 4.79 6.98
C GLN A 143 28.50 3.90 5.94
N TYR A 144 28.67 2.57 5.98
CA TYR A 144 28.11 1.66 4.97
C TYR A 144 26.79 0.98 5.37
N GLY A 145 26.33 1.12 6.63
CA GLY A 145 25.09 0.50 7.13
C GLY A 145 23.92 1.45 7.35
N TYR A 146 24.07 2.75 7.05
CA TYR A 146 23.05 3.78 7.31
C TYR A 146 22.90 4.77 6.13
N ILE A 147 22.91 4.23 4.90
CA ILE A 147 22.28 4.84 3.72
C ILE A 147 21.43 3.76 3.06
#